data_AF-A0A2N0NKV4-F1
#
_entry.id   AF-A0A2N0NKV4-F1
#
_cell.length_a   1.000
_cell.length_b   1.000
_cell.length_c   1.000
_cell.angle_alpha   90.00
_cell.angle_beta   90.00
_cell.angle_gamma   90.00
#
_symmetry.space_group_name_H-M   'P 1'
#
loop_
_entity.id
_entity.type
_entity.pdbx_description
1 polymer ?
#
loop_
_entity_poly.entity_id
_entity_poly.type
_entity_poly.pdbx_seq_one_letter_code
_entity_poly.pdbx_strand_id
1 'polypeptide(L)'
;MDISFKLYILSSNGPQVYAVNICKDDKNKDRYAILDNTNVSLHLLEVLHLRDHVCSIKGVGDSDKNNLKLWKVIGVKSKDIKEQNISTEEDIVQKLRGKEMELEEPFSTYFQDELDNKNKSGSSIITIITDTDYYPPKKRRRIIKALEGEDVSSMTWSDKSEAFQSVLDEPPIIINNGDYSLGESEFKKFVTSGTFVDKSLFIMEFMIFGKRSNLIIRPRRFGKSTNLSMLETFLSTDYPPLNYVPDVKTSLFGNLKVARFEWFAKLYYKQWPVIHISFKDLRSKSWEIMQEDIKERISVLYEEHKYLIDSFSLPEDMNMKDNFIKVLRKETKDSASWTYALSNLARYLNKCFGKSSIILIDEYDWPMENARGFYDNVHDFFKTMYSSVAKENTYVDKVLFVGTLPLGQTSFLSGFNNVVVYPMHEKPSCSGRAIFSDTFGFTENEIKYLLEEKKQNEKLDELRLYYNGYRTSTGVHIYNPHSVISYLDKDEIDNYWINSGSTKTLVEILKKCGSGVKDRLENIIHSHSFCKDKDVVESVGQDESVVMVT
;
A
#
# COMPACT_ATOMS: atom_id res chain seq x y z
N MET A 1 5.98 -41.22 -1.24
CA MET A 1 7.35 -40.87 -1.66
C MET A 1 8.13 -42.16 -1.81
N ASP A 2 8.68 -42.43 -3.00
CA ASP A 2 9.29 -43.73 -3.34
C ASP A 2 10.81 -43.66 -3.18
N ILE A 3 11.48 -42.69 -3.84
CA ILE A 3 12.94 -42.53 -3.83
C ILE A 3 13.31 -41.04 -3.78
N SER A 4 14.44 -40.68 -3.16
CA SER A 4 14.95 -39.31 -3.09
C SER A 4 16.42 -39.24 -3.44
N PHE A 5 16.79 -38.32 -4.33
CA PHE A 5 18.16 -38.04 -4.73
C PHE A 5 18.60 -36.69 -4.18
N LYS A 6 19.84 -36.58 -3.70
CA LYS A 6 20.39 -35.30 -3.25
C LYS A 6 20.93 -34.52 -4.45
N LEU A 7 20.64 -33.23 -4.49
CA LEU A 7 21.08 -32.28 -5.50
C LEU A 7 21.93 -31.20 -4.83
N TYR A 8 23.22 -31.23 -5.09
CA TYR A 8 24.23 -30.31 -4.59
C TYR A 8 24.40 -29.15 -5.56
N ILE A 9 24.18 -27.92 -5.11
CA ILE A 9 24.41 -26.71 -5.90
C ILE A 9 25.57 -25.94 -5.25
N LEU A 10 26.68 -25.83 -5.97
CA LEU A 10 27.86 -25.09 -5.56
C LEU A 10 27.78 -23.66 -6.11
N SER A 11 27.83 -22.66 -5.24
CA SER A 11 27.95 -21.25 -5.63
C SER A 11 28.90 -20.52 -4.71
N SER A 12 29.16 -19.24 -4.98
CA SER A 12 29.99 -18.33 -4.17
C SER A 12 29.59 -18.30 -2.69
N ASN A 13 28.31 -18.52 -2.37
CA ASN A 13 27.77 -18.56 -1.01
C ASN A 13 27.91 -19.94 -0.31
N GLY A 14 28.59 -20.91 -0.95
CA GLY A 14 28.84 -22.25 -0.44
C GLY A 14 27.87 -23.34 -0.93
N PRO A 15 28.15 -24.63 -0.65
CA PRO A 15 27.37 -25.76 -1.16
C PRO A 15 26.00 -25.88 -0.48
N GLN A 16 24.93 -25.91 -1.28
CA GLN A 16 23.56 -26.13 -0.82
C GLN A 16 23.03 -27.47 -1.32
N VAL A 17 22.12 -28.09 -0.56
CA VAL A 17 21.62 -29.44 -0.85
C VAL A 17 20.10 -29.43 -0.93
N TYR A 18 19.59 -29.91 -2.05
CA TYR A 18 18.16 -30.09 -2.32
C TYR A 18 17.84 -31.56 -2.50
N ALA A 19 16.56 -31.90 -2.52
CA ALA A 19 16.09 -33.26 -2.72
C ALA A 19 15.24 -33.33 -3.98
N VAL A 20 15.61 -34.20 -4.92
CA VAL A 20 14.80 -34.55 -6.08
C VAL A 20 14.03 -35.81 -5.71
N ASN A 21 12.73 -35.66 -5.50
CA ASN A 21 11.87 -36.72 -4.99
C ASN A 21 11.09 -37.39 -6.13
N ILE A 22 11.24 -38.70 -6.25
CA ILE A 22 10.43 -39.55 -7.11
C ILE A 22 9.32 -40.15 -6.27
N CYS A 23 8.08 -39.84 -6.65
CA CYS A 23 6.86 -40.35 -6.05
C CYS A 23 6.24 -41.42 -6.95
N LYS A 24 5.43 -42.29 -6.35
CA LYS A 24 4.68 -43.33 -7.05
C LYS A 24 3.20 -43.02 -6.88
N ASP A 25 2.45 -43.05 -7.97
CA ASP A 25 1.00 -42.90 -7.95
C ASP A 25 0.36 -44.21 -7.45
N ASP A 26 -0.47 -44.10 -6.42
CA ASP A 26 -1.16 -45.23 -5.79
C ASP A 26 -2.20 -45.88 -6.70
N LYS A 27 -2.67 -45.18 -7.75
CA LYS A 27 -3.72 -45.68 -8.66
C LYS A 27 -3.16 -46.40 -9.89
N ASN A 28 -2.13 -45.85 -10.53
CA ASN A 28 -1.60 -46.36 -11.80
C ASN A 28 -0.20 -47.00 -11.70
N LYS A 29 0.42 -46.99 -10.51
CA LYS A 29 1.81 -47.43 -10.26
C LYS A 29 2.90 -46.66 -11.02
N ASP A 30 2.53 -45.64 -11.80
CA ASP A 30 3.48 -44.77 -12.49
C ASP A 30 4.26 -43.92 -11.50
N ARG A 31 5.53 -43.67 -11.83
CA ARG A 31 6.43 -42.82 -11.05
C ARG A 31 6.51 -41.44 -11.67
N TYR A 32 6.63 -40.41 -10.84
CA TYR A 32 6.78 -39.02 -11.26
C TYR A 32 7.73 -38.26 -10.33
N ALA A 33 8.43 -37.26 -10.86
CA ALA A 33 9.19 -36.29 -10.10
C ALA A 33 8.34 -35.04 -9.85
N ILE A 34 8.52 -34.43 -8.69
CA ILE A 34 7.93 -33.12 -8.38
C ILE A 34 9.01 -32.07 -8.63
N LEU A 35 8.86 -31.27 -9.69
CA LEU A 35 9.77 -30.19 -10.07
C LEU A 35 8.94 -28.92 -10.27
N ASP A 36 9.32 -27.82 -9.61
CA ASP A 36 8.64 -26.50 -9.72
C ASP A 36 7.11 -26.55 -9.52
N ASN A 37 6.65 -27.33 -8.53
CA ASN A 37 5.22 -27.59 -8.26
C ASN A 37 4.45 -28.25 -9.42
N THR A 38 5.16 -28.84 -10.38
CA THR A 38 4.59 -29.67 -11.45
C THR A 38 5.02 -31.13 -11.31
N ASN A 39 4.12 -32.05 -11.66
CA ASN A 39 4.41 -33.48 -11.67
C ASN A 39 4.91 -33.87 -13.06
N VAL A 40 6.20 -34.19 -13.18
CA VAL A 40 6.81 -34.68 -14.42
C VAL A 40 6.87 -36.19 -14.34
N SER A 41 6.17 -36.88 -15.25
CA SER A 41 6.21 -38.34 -15.29
C SER A 41 7.64 -38.84 -15.52
N LEU A 42 8.05 -39.89 -14.79
CA LEU A 42 9.43 -40.38 -14.81
C LEU A 42 9.91 -40.79 -16.21
N HIS A 43 9.00 -41.28 -17.06
CA HIS A 43 9.30 -41.67 -18.44
C HIS A 43 9.51 -40.47 -19.40
N LEU A 44 9.14 -39.26 -18.98
CA LEU A 44 9.37 -38.00 -19.72
C LEU A 44 10.41 -37.11 -19.03
N LEU A 45 10.97 -37.56 -17.91
CA LEU A 45 11.91 -36.77 -17.13
C LEU A 45 13.29 -36.82 -17.76
N GLU A 46 13.64 -35.79 -18.52
CA GLU A 46 14.99 -35.55 -19.05
C GLU A 46 15.86 -34.70 -18.10
N VAL A 47 17.18 -34.74 -18.28
CA VAL A 47 18.13 -33.96 -17.47
C VAL A 47 17.90 -32.44 -17.62
N LEU A 48 17.43 -31.97 -18.77
CA LEU A 48 17.09 -30.56 -18.97
C LEU A 48 16.02 -30.07 -17.97
N HIS A 49 15.07 -30.92 -17.58
CA HIS A 49 14.06 -30.54 -16.60
C HIS A 49 14.68 -30.34 -15.22
N LEU A 50 15.72 -31.11 -14.88
CA LEU A 50 16.47 -30.92 -13.63
C LEU A 50 17.32 -29.67 -13.68
N ARG A 51 17.95 -29.36 -14.83
CA ARG A 51 18.67 -28.11 -15.03
C ARG A 51 17.72 -26.92 -14.89
N ASP A 52 16.57 -26.99 -15.54
CA ASP A 52 15.56 -25.94 -15.49
C ASP A 52 15.02 -25.76 -14.06
N HIS A 53 14.82 -26.85 -13.33
CA HIS A 53 14.49 -26.82 -11.91
C HIS A 53 15.61 -26.22 -11.05
N VAL A 54 16.88 -26.52 -11.34
CA VAL A 54 18.03 -25.86 -10.68
C VAL A 54 18.05 -24.37 -10.98
N CYS A 55 17.86 -23.97 -12.24
CA CYS A 55 17.77 -22.57 -12.65
C CYS A 55 16.58 -21.87 -11.99
N SER A 56 15.45 -22.55 -11.83
CA SER A 56 14.27 -22.07 -11.10
C SER A 56 14.59 -21.87 -9.62
N ILE A 57 15.17 -22.86 -8.95
CA ILE A 57 15.59 -22.80 -7.53
C ILE A 57 16.59 -21.65 -7.28
N LYS A 58 17.45 -21.38 -8.26
CA LYS A 58 18.58 -20.44 -8.12
C LYS A 58 18.39 -19.10 -8.81
N GLY A 59 17.30 -18.91 -9.54
CA GLY A 59 17.02 -17.69 -10.30
C GLY A 59 18.05 -17.40 -11.42
N VAL A 60 18.57 -18.43 -12.09
CA VAL A 60 19.56 -18.26 -13.18
C VAL A 60 18.84 -17.78 -14.46
N GLY A 61 19.28 -16.65 -15.02
CA GLY A 61 18.68 -16.07 -16.23
C GLY A 61 18.94 -16.85 -17.53
N ASP A 62 18.16 -16.56 -18.57
CA ASP A 62 18.13 -17.33 -19.83
C ASP A 62 19.47 -17.42 -20.58
N SER A 63 20.40 -16.46 -20.40
CA SER A 63 21.73 -16.50 -21.04
C SER A 63 22.70 -17.48 -20.38
N ASP A 64 22.59 -17.67 -19.07
CA ASP A 64 23.50 -18.53 -18.28
C ASP A 64 22.92 -19.94 -18.12
N LYS A 65 21.60 -20.09 -18.29
CA LYS A 65 20.88 -21.37 -18.35
C LYS A 65 21.45 -22.35 -19.36
N ASN A 66 21.95 -21.89 -20.51
CA ASN A 66 22.50 -22.76 -21.55
C ASN A 66 23.91 -23.29 -21.27
N ASN A 67 24.62 -22.71 -20.29
CA ASN A 67 25.97 -23.13 -19.92
C ASN A 67 26.01 -23.97 -18.63
N LEU A 68 24.85 -24.18 -17.98
CA LEU A 68 24.76 -24.93 -16.74
C LEU A 68 24.81 -26.44 -16.98
N LYS A 69 25.77 -27.11 -16.35
CA LYS A 69 26.02 -28.55 -16.46
C LYS A 69 25.71 -29.27 -15.16
N LEU A 70 25.30 -30.53 -15.26
CA LEU A 70 24.96 -31.40 -14.13
C LEU A 70 25.84 -32.65 -14.15
N TRP A 71 26.23 -33.14 -12.97
CA TRP A 71 27.02 -34.38 -12.84
C TRP A 71 26.37 -35.36 -11.85
N LYS A 72 26.41 -36.66 -12.16
CA LYS A 72 26.12 -37.75 -11.21
C LYS A 72 27.37 -38.10 -10.42
N VAL A 73 27.27 -38.13 -9.10
CA VAL A 73 28.32 -38.57 -8.15
C VAL A 73 27.79 -39.68 -7.23
N ILE A 74 28.66 -40.57 -6.76
CA ILE A 74 28.26 -41.75 -5.95
C ILE A 74 28.87 -41.67 -4.56
N GLY A 75 28.03 -41.75 -3.51
CA GLY A 75 28.50 -41.89 -2.12
C GLY A 75 29.03 -40.61 -1.48
N VAL A 76 28.82 -39.46 -2.12
CA VAL A 76 29.29 -38.14 -1.64
C VAL A 76 28.35 -37.59 -0.57
N LYS A 77 28.91 -37.16 0.57
CA LYS A 77 28.20 -36.41 1.61
C LYS A 77 28.59 -34.94 1.55
N SER A 78 27.75 -34.09 2.16
CA SER A 78 27.99 -32.64 2.22
C SER A 78 29.30 -32.26 2.93
N LYS A 79 29.81 -33.12 3.81
CA LYS A 79 31.10 -32.94 4.50
C LYS A 79 32.28 -33.12 3.53
N ASP A 80 32.20 -34.10 2.63
CA ASP A 80 33.27 -34.40 1.68
C ASP A 80 33.47 -33.25 0.67
N ILE A 81 32.39 -32.60 0.25
CA ILE A 81 32.42 -31.43 -0.65
C ILE A 81 33.16 -30.25 0.01
N LYS A 82 32.94 -30.03 1.31
CA LYS A 82 33.57 -28.95 2.06
C LYS A 82 35.03 -29.26 2.42
N GLU A 83 35.34 -30.49 2.84
CA GLU A 83 36.71 -30.88 3.21
C GLU A 83 37.66 -30.95 2.00
N GLN A 84 37.14 -31.28 0.81
CA GLN A 84 37.93 -31.36 -0.41
C GLN A 84 37.94 -30.05 -1.24
N ASN A 85 37.29 -28.99 -0.73
CA ASN A 85 37.18 -27.67 -1.38
C ASN A 85 36.77 -27.75 -2.86
N ILE A 86 35.67 -28.45 -3.13
CA ILE A 86 35.15 -28.59 -4.51
C ILE A 86 34.53 -27.26 -4.95
N SER A 87 35.10 -26.62 -5.97
CA SER A 87 34.58 -25.33 -6.48
C SER A 87 34.63 -25.18 -8.01
N THR A 88 35.25 -26.11 -8.75
CA THR A 88 35.28 -26.10 -10.22
C THR A 88 34.75 -27.40 -10.84
N GLU A 89 34.42 -27.38 -12.14
CA GLU A 89 33.98 -28.58 -12.87
C GLU A 89 35.05 -29.67 -12.85
N GLU A 90 36.32 -29.28 -12.95
CA GLU A 90 37.48 -30.17 -12.89
C GLU A 90 37.59 -30.88 -11.53
N ASP A 91 37.27 -30.17 -10.43
CA ASP A 91 37.22 -30.76 -9.10
C ASP A 91 36.14 -31.86 -9.00
N ILE A 92 34.97 -31.64 -9.60
CA ILE A 92 33.88 -32.62 -9.61
C ILE A 92 34.32 -33.90 -10.32
N VAL A 93 34.98 -33.76 -11.48
CA VAL A 93 35.42 -34.92 -12.28
C VAL A 93 36.59 -35.64 -11.61
N GLN A 94 37.61 -34.93 -11.12
CA GLN A 94 38.83 -35.56 -10.62
C GLN A 94 38.71 -36.05 -9.17
N LYS A 95 38.09 -35.26 -8.28
CA LYS A 95 38.04 -35.55 -6.84
C LYS A 95 36.80 -36.36 -6.46
N LEU A 96 35.64 -36.04 -7.07
CA LEU A 96 34.38 -36.75 -6.81
C LEU A 96 34.07 -37.85 -7.82
N ARG A 97 34.90 -38.02 -8.86
CA ARG A 97 34.66 -38.96 -9.98
C ARG A 97 33.29 -38.76 -10.63
N GLY A 98 32.85 -37.50 -10.72
CA GLY A 98 31.54 -37.14 -11.28
C GLY A 98 31.44 -37.44 -12.76
N LYS A 99 30.32 -38.03 -13.18
CA LYS A 99 29.99 -38.27 -14.59
C LYS A 99 29.05 -37.16 -15.06
N GLU A 100 29.44 -36.39 -16.07
CA GLU A 100 28.60 -35.34 -16.67
C GLU A 100 27.32 -35.96 -17.26
N MET A 101 26.22 -35.23 -17.14
CA MET A 101 24.89 -35.63 -17.57
C MET A 101 24.46 -34.78 -18.76
N GLU A 102 24.27 -35.42 -19.91
CA GLU A 102 23.76 -34.80 -21.12
C GLU A 102 22.30 -34.36 -20.95
N LEU A 103 21.96 -33.16 -21.41
CA LEU A 103 20.68 -32.49 -21.12
C LEU A 103 19.46 -33.18 -21.76
N GLU A 104 19.63 -33.72 -22.96
CA GLU A 104 18.56 -34.36 -23.74
C GLU A 104 18.37 -35.85 -23.38
N GLU A 105 19.24 -36.40 -22.52
CA GLU A 105 19.13 -37.79 -22.09
C GLU A 105 18.07 -37.95 -20.98
N PRO A 106 17.33 -39.07 -20.96
CA PRO A 106 16.42 -39.39 -19.87
C PRO A 106 17.14 -39.52 -18.53
N PHE A 107 16.50 -39.06 -17.45
CA PHE A 107 17.00 -39.19 -16.09
C PHE A 107 17.29 -40.65 -15.71
N SER A 108 16.45 -41.58 -16.19
CA SER A 108 16.61 -43.02 -15.99
C SER A 108 17.94 -43.54 -16.52
N THR A 109 18.50 -42.97 -17.60
CA THR A 109 19.81 -43.37 -18.15
C THR A 109 20.92 -43.29 -17.09
N TYR A 110 20.82 -42.33 -16.18
CA TYR A 110 21.81 -42.13 -15.13
C TYR A 110 21.47 -42.83 -13.83
N PHE A 111 20.19 -43.08 -13.51
CA PHE A 111 19.75 -43.56 -12.19
C PHE A 111 18.93 -44.86 -12.21
N GLN A 112 18.97 -45.64 -13.30
CA GLN A 112 18.16 -46.86 -13.46
C GLN A 112 18.40 -47.88 -12.34
N ASP A 113 19.64 -48.12 -11.93
CA ASP A 113 19.96 -49.12 -10.89
C ASP A 113 19.38 -48.73 -9.53
N GLU A 114 19.36 -47.44 -9.22
CA GLU A 114 18.74 -46.88 -8.01
C GLU A 114 17.21 -46.94 -8.10
N LEU A 115 16.64 -46.66 -9.27
CA LEU A 115 15.19 -46.76 -9.52
C LEU A 115 14.70 -48.22 -9.43
N ASP A 116 15.51 -49.19 -9.85
CA ASP A 116 15.20 -50.62 -9.83
C ASP A 116 15.55 -51.31 -8.50
N ASN A 117 15.93 -50.55 -7.46
CA ASN A 117 16.34 -51.05 -6.13
C ASN A 117 17.54 -52.01 -6.14
N LYS A 118 18.34 -52.03 -7.21
CA LYS A 118 19.51 -52.93 -7.35
C LYS A 118 20.78 -52.36 -6.72
N ASN A 119 20.84 -51.05 -6.45
CA ASN A 119 21.96 -50.39 -5.77
C ASN A 119 21.46 -49.48 -4.63
N LYS A 120 21.89 -49.76 -3.39
CA LYS A 120 21.71 -48.85 -2.22
C LYS A 120 22.83 -47.80 -2.09
N SER A 121 23.55 -47.55 -3.19
CA SER A 121 24.62 -46.57 -3.26
C SER A 121 23.98 -45.18 -3.33
N GLY A 122 24.24 -44.33 -2.34
CA GLY A 122 23.66 -42.98 -2.22
C GLY A 122 24.14 -42.02 -3.31
N SER A 123 23.71 -42.23 -4.54
CA SER A 123 24.01 -41.38 -5.69
C SER A 123 23.34 -40.01 -5.54
N SER A 124 24.05 -38.98 -5.97
CA SER A 124 23.65 -37.58 -5.87
C SER A 124 23.98 -36.85 -7.16
N ILE A 125 23.37 -35.68 -7.35
CA ILE A 125 23.54 -34.78 -8.49
C ILE A 125 24.33 -33.57 -7.98
N ILE A 126 25.25 -33.01 -8.77
CA ILE A 126 26.00 -31.80 -8.42
C ILE A 126 26.08 -30.82 -9.60
N THR A 127 26.14 -29.51 -9.34
CA THR A 127 26.25 -28.42 -10.33
C THR A 127 26.93 -27.18 -9.74
N ILE A 128 27.54 -26.32 -10.59
CA ILE A 128 28.24 -25.08 -10.18
C ILE A 128 27.62 -23.85 -10.87
N ILE A 129 27.50 -22.74 -10.14
CA ILE A 129 27.01 -21.45 -10.66
C ILE A 129 28.06 -20.35 -10.36
N THR A 130 28.58 -19.67 -11.40
CA THR A 130 29.62 -18.62 -11.29
C THR A 130 29.03 -17.21 -11.46
N ASP A 131 29.31 -16.28 -10.52
CA ASP A 131 28.93 -14.86 -10.59
C ASP A 131 29.84 -14.09 -11.58
N THR A 132 29.30 -13.24 -12.48
CA THR A 132 30.11 -12.42 -13.43
C THR A 132 29.77 -10.91 -13.40
N ASP A 133 30.82 -10.09 -13.60
CA ASP A 133 30.98 -8.64 -13.36
C ASP A 133 30.40 -7.67 -14.43
N TYR A 134 30.18 -6.40 -14.07
CA TYR A 134 29.55 -5.32 -14.89
C TYR A 134 30.48 -4.09 -15.12
N TYR A 135 30.50 -3.51 -16.35
CA TYR A 135 31.14 -2.23 -16.77
C TYR A 135 30.20 -1.39 -17.71
N PRO A 136 30.14 -0.04 -17.64
CA PRO A 136 29.55 0.81 -18.72
C PRO A 136 30.38 2.08 -19.11
N PRO A 137 30.06 2.84 -20.19
CA PRO A 137 29.18 2.55 -21.33
C PRO A 137 29.78 2.88 -22.73
N LYS A 138 29.59 2.00 -23.71
CA LYS A 138 29.26 2.41 -25.10
C LYS A 138 28.22 1.43 -25.68
N LYS A 139 27.00 1.95 -25.88
CA LYS A 139 25.77 1.35 -26.43
C LYS A 139 25.16 0.15 -25.66
N ARG A 140 24.01 0.46 -25.01
CA ARG A 140 22.97 -0.39 -24.39
C ARG A 140 23.43 -1.47 -23.39
N ARG A 141 23.19 -1.23 -22.09
CA ARG A 141 22.70 -2.24 -21.12
C ARG A 141 22.29 -1.56 -19.79
N ARG A 142 21.23 -2.12 -19.18
CA ARG A 142 20.51 -1.64 -17.99
C ARG A 142 21.41 -1.65 -16.75
N ILE A 143 21.53 -0.49 -16.10
CA ILE A 143 22.10 -0.35 -14.76
C ILE A 143 20.92 -0.29 -13.78
N ILE A 144 20.64 -1.40 -13.08
CA ILE A 144 20.17 -1.37 -11.69
C ILE A 144 20.90 -2.54 -11.00
N LYS A 145 22.01 -2.27 -10.32
CA LYS A 145 22.69 -3.22 -9.42
C LYS A 145 23.14 -2.43 -8.20
N ALA A 146 22.24 -2.31 -7.23
CA ALA A 146 22.50 -2.09 -5.82
C ALA A 146 21.24 -2.53 -5.06
N LEU A 147 21.39 -3.47 -4.12
CA LEU A 147 20.36 -4.02 -3.20
C LEU A 147 19.55 -5.25 -3.70
N GLU A 148 20.22 -6.35 -4.04
CA GLU A 148 19.62 -7.70 -3.94
C GLU A 148 20.17 -8.37 -2.68
N GLY A 149 19.33 -8.53 -1.66
CA GLY A 149 19.73 -9.05 -0.34
C GLY A 149 18.59 -9.54 0.55
N GLU A 150 17.34 -9.25 0.20
CA GLU A 150 16.16 -9.87 0.82
C GLU A 150 15.14 -10.12 -0.30
N ASP A 151 14.75 -11.38 -0.49
CA ASP A 151 13.62 -11.71 -1.34
C ASP A 151 12.34 -11.26 -0.63
N VAL A 152 12.00 -9.99 -0.85
CA VAL A 152 10.83 -9.31 -0.29
C VAL A 152 9.52 -10.11 -0.48
N SER A 153 9.47 -10.97 -1.49
CA SER A 153 8.30 -11.76 -1.84
C SER A 153 8.02 -12.93 -0.87
N SER A 154 8.98 -13.30 0.00
CA SER A 154 8.86 -14.42 0.94
C SER A 154 8.34 -14.05 2.33
N MET A 155 8.16 -12.77 2.66
CA MET A 155 7.66 -12.36 3.98
C MET A 155 6.20 -12.74 4.18
N THR A 156 5.91 -13.50 5.24
CA THR A 156 4.54 -13.85 5.63
C THR A 156 3.78 -12.63 6.16
N TRP A 157 2.45 -12.73 6.29
CA TRP A 157 1.66 -11.67 6.91
C TRP A 157 2.09 -11.38 8.36
N SER A 158 2.52 -12.43 9.09
CA SER A 158 3.05 -12.30 10.45
C SER A 158 4.34 -11.47 10.47
N ASP A 159 5.29 -11.78 9.58
CA ASP A 159 6.59 -11.08 9.51
C ASP A 159 6.39 -9.60 9.17
N LYS A 160 5.47 -9.29 8.23
CA LYS A 160 5.12 -7.91 7.87
C LYS A 160 4.48 -7.16 9.03
N SER A 161 3.63 -7.83 9.82
CA SER A 161 2.98 -7.23 10.98
C SER A 161 3.98 -6.98 12.12
N GLU A 162 4.88 -7.92 12.39
CA GLU A 162 5.91 -7.78 13.43
C GLU A 162 6.91 -6.66 13.08
N ALA A 163 7.35 -6.61 11.83
CA ALA A 163 8.21 -5.53 11.33
C ALA A 163 7.52 -4.16 11.40
N PHE A 164 6.21 -4.08 11.16
CA PHE A 164 5.46 -2.84 11.35
C PHE A 164 5.45 -2.42 12.82
N GLN A 165 5.12 -3.35 13.73
CA GLN A 165 5.00 -3.08 15.17
C GLN A 165 6.33 -2.61 15.78
N SER A 166 7.47 -3.15 15.35
CA SER A 166 8.79 -2.79 15.89
C SER A 166 9.17 -1.31 15.67
N VAL A 167 8.58 -0.65 14.68
CA VAL A 167 8.86 0.75 14.30
C VAL A 167 7.83 1.73 14.88
N LEU A 168 6.70 1.24 15.40
CA LEU A 168 5.67 2.07 16.03
C LEU A 168 6.17 2.74 17.32
N ASP A 169 7.00 2.04 18.08
CA ASP A 169 7.54 2.51 19.38
C ASP A 169 8.81 3.36 19.23
N GLU A 170 9.33 3.51 18.01
CA GLU A 170 10.48 4.38 17.76
C GLU A 170 10.14 5.86 17.99
N PRO A 171 11.14 6.67 18.39
CA PRO A 171 10.95 8.10 18.60
C PRO A 171 10.36 8.79 17.36
N PRO A 172 9.57 9.86 17.56
CA PRO A 172 9.08 10.70 16.46
C PRO A 172 10.21 11.18 15.55
N ILE A 173 9.94 11.22 14.24
CA ILE A 173 10.80 11.92 13.28
C ILE A 173 10.13 13.24 12.93
N ILE A 174 10.85 14.34 13.06
CA ILE A 174 10.41 15.67 12.66
C ILE A 174 11.43 16.21 11.66
N ILE A 175 10.94 16.67 10.51
CA ILE A 175 11.73 17.46 9.57
C ILE A 175 11.38 18.92 9.84
N ASN A 176 12.40 19.74 10.12
CA ASN A 176 12.21 21.15 10.44
C ASN A 176 13.13 21.99 9.55
N ASN A 177 12.56 22.54 8.47
CA ASN A 177 13.28 23.37 7.51
C ASN A 177 13.01 24.88 7.69
N GLY A 178 12.41 25.29 8.81
CA GLY A 178 12.36 26.69 9.25
C GLY A 178 10.99 27.37 9.22
N ASP A 179 10.06 26.99 8.33
CA ASP A 179 8.77 27.66 8.19
C ASP A 179 7.57 26.79 8.61
N TYR A 180 6.62 27.39 9.34
CA TYR A 180 5.32 26.79 9.61
C TYR A 180 4.33 27.15 8.51
N SER A 181 4.16 26.27 7.52
CA SER A 181 3.26 26.51 6.39
C SER A 181 1.79 26.27 6.76
N LEU A 182 1.14 27.30 7.34
CA LEU A 182 -0.29 27.26 7.65
C LEU A 182 -1.13 27.21 6.37
N GLY A 183 -1.88 26.12 6.18
CA GLY A 183 -2.76 25.92 5.03
C GLY A 183 -2.13 25.21 3.83
N GLU A 184 -0.85 24.84 3.93
CA GLU A 184 -0.22 23.92 2.98
C GLU A 184 -0.73 22.48 3.21
N SER A 185 -0.85 21.71 2.13
CA SER A 185 -1.26 20.30 2.16
C SER A 185 -0.41 19.42 1.25
N GLU A 186 0.47 20.00 0.44
CA GLU A 186 1.38 19.28 -0.43
C GLU A 186 2.56 18.75 0.40
N PHE A 187 2.66 17.42 0.48
CA PHE A 187 3.71 16.73 1.22
C PHE A 187 5.11 17.22 0.82
N LYS A 188 5.35 17.39 -0.48
CA LYS A 188 6.65 17.81 -1.02
C LYS A 188 7.14 19.13 -0.40
N LYS A 189 6.26 20.12 -0.25
CA LYS A 189 6.64 21.41 0.33
C LYS A 189 6.93 21.30 1.83
N PHE A 190 6.17 20.49 2.56
CA PHE A 190 6.44 20.24 3.98
C PHE A 190 7.85 19.67 4.20
N VAL A 191 8.26 18.69 3.41
CA VAL A 191 9.57 18.05 3.57
C VAL A 191 10.74 18.84 2.99
N THR A 192 10.51 19.80 2.08
CA THR A 192 11.59 20.63 1.50
C THR A 192 11.80 21.97 2.19
N SER A 193 10.72 22.57 2.72
CA SER A 193 10.77 23.95 3.24
C SER A 193 9.91 24.17 4.49
N GLY A 194 9.14 23.18 4.93
CA GLY A 194 8.25 23.31 6.08
C GLY A 194 8.70 22.53 7.32
N THR A 195 7.78 22.46 8.29
CA THR A 195 7.84 21.50 9.40
C THR A 195 6.94 20.31 9.11
N PHE A 196 7.48 19.10 9.16
CA PHE A 196 6.75 17.85 8.90
C PHE A 196 6.96 16.86 10.04
N VAL A 197 5.87 16.42 10.67
CA VAL A 197 5.87 15.30 11.61
C VAL A 197 5.64 14.03 10.82
N ASP A 198 6.56 13.08 10.90
CA ASP A 198 6.55 11.89 10.06
C ASP A 198 5.38 10.95 10.37
N LYS A 199 4.47 10.85 9.40
CA LYS A 199 3.36 9.88 9.37
C LYS A 199 3.51 8.85 8.26
N SER A 200 4.69 8.70 7.67
CA SER A 200 4.93 7.86 6.47
C SER A 200 4.58 6.39 6.64
N LEU A 201 4.55 5.86 7.88
CA LEU A 201 4.02 4.53 8.17
C LEU A 201 2.57 4.33 7.75
N PHE A 202 1.80 5.41 7.60
CA PHE A 202 0.46 5.40 6.99
C PHE A 202 0.44 4.71 5.63
N ILE A 203 1.48 4.94 4.80
CA ILE A 203 1.59 4.36 3.46
C ILE A 203 1.62 2.83 3.57
N MET A 204 2.47 2.33 4.46
CA MET A 204 2.63 0.90 4.69
C MET A 204 1.37 0.29 5.31
N GLU A 205 0.77 0.97 6.29
CA GLU A 205 -0.46 0.52 6.93
C GLU A 205 -1.61 0.40 5.90
N PHE A 206 -1.72 1.38 4.99
CA PHE A 206 -2.73 1.39 3.92
C PHE A 206 -2.49 0.28 2.88
N MET A 207 -1.24 0.13 2.43
CA MET A 207 -0.93 -0.87 1.40
C MET A 207 -1.02 -2.31 1.91
N ILE A 208 -0.70 -2.57 3.18
CA ILE A 208 -0.72 -3.93 3.76
C ILE A 208 -2.09 -4.27 4.36
N PHE A 209 -2.64 -3.41 5.22
CA PHE A 209 -3.83 -3.74 6.02
C PHE A 209 -5.13 -3.14 5.45
N GLY A 210 -5.01 -2.06 4.66
CA GLY A 210 -6.15 -1.47 3.97
C GLY A 210 -6.85 -2.49 3.06
N LYS A 211 -8.18 -2.46 3.07
CA LYS A 211 -9.00 -3.27 2.17
C LYS A 211 -9.04 -2.66 0.76
N ARG A 212 -9.84 -3.26 -0.11
CA ARG A 212 -10.10 -2.74 -1.45
C ARG A 212 -10.78 -1.37 -1.42
N SER A 213 -11.70 -1.14 -0.48
CA SER A 213 -12.39 0.14 -0.35
C SER A 213 -12.37 0.59 1.10
N ASN A 214 -11.76 1.75 1.34
CA ASN A 214 -11.43 2.25 2.67
C ASN A 214 -12.03 3.64 2.86
N LEU A 215 -12.69 3.87 3.99
CA LEU A 215 -13.18 5.18 4.39
C LEU A 215 -12.55 5.58 5.72
N ILE A 216 -11.70 6.60 5.71
CA ILE A 216 -11.08 7.16 6.90
C ILE A 216 -11.77 8.48 7.25
N ILE A 217 -12.34 8.54 8.44
CA ILE A 217 -13.07 9.72 8.92
C ILE A 217 -12.23 10.38 10.01
N ARG A 218 -11.79 11.61 9.77
CA ARG A 218 -11.03 12.39 10.75
C ARG A 218 -11.55 13.82 10.80
N PRO A 219 -11.46 14.50 11.95
CA PRO A 219 -11.91 15.88 12.07
C PRO A 219 -11.19 16.83 11.09
N ARG A 220 -11.71 18.05 10.96
CA ARG A 220 -11.10 19.07 10.09
C ARG A 220 -9.67 19.38 10.55
N ARG A 221 -8.77 19.59 9.58
CA ARG A 221 -7.37 19.97 9.80
C ARG A 221 -6.50 18.92 10.52
N PHE A 222 -6.85 17.64 10.39
CA PHE A 222 -6.09 16.49 10.91
C PHE A 222 -4.98 15.95 9.99
N GLY A 223 -4.60 16.69 8.94
CA GLY A 223 -3.58 16.27 7.98
C GLY A 223 -4.07 15.25 6.93
N LYS A 224 -5.39 15.16 6.68
CA LYS A 224 -5.97 14.24 5.69
C LYS A 224 -5.37 14.43 4.29
N SER A 225 -5.49 15.64 3.75
CA SER A 225 -4.95 16.01 2.43
C SER A 225 -3.43 15.84 2.37
N THR A 226 -2.71 16.17 3.44
CA THR A 226 -1.25 15.96 3.54
C THR A 226 -0.87 14.48 3.44
N ASN A 227 -1.58 13.61 4.16
CA ASN A 227 -1.35 12.17 4.08
C ASN A 227 -1.71 11.59 2.70
N LEU A 228 -2.75 12.10 2.03
CA LEU A 228 -3.07 11.70 0.66
C LEU A 228 -1.99 12.17 -0.33
N SER A 229 -1.53 13.42 -0.24
CA SER A 229 -0.42 13.94 -1.05
C SER A 229 0.86 13.14 -0.83
N MET A 230 1.16 12.75 0.41
CA MET A 230 2.31 11.88 0.74
C MET A 230 2.16 10.49 0.10
N LEU A 231 0.97 9.88 0.22
CA LEU A 231 0.66 8.57 -0.34
C LEU A 231 0.77 8.57 -1.87
N GLU A 232 0.20 9.58 -2.52
CA GLU A 232 0.34 9.82 -3.96
C GLU A 232 1.83 9.98 -4.34
N THR A 233 2.57 10.86 -3.67
CA THR A 233 3.98 11.12 -3.98
C THR A 233 4.83 9.85 -3.87
N PHE A 234 4.53 8.97 -2.92
CA PHE A 234 5.23 7.70 -2.74
C PHE A 234 4.89 6.69 -3.84
N LEU A 235 3.61 6.57 -4.20
CA LEU A 235 3.11 5.50 -5.07
C LEU A 235 3.18 5.83 -6.57
N SER A 236 2.85 7.07 -6.94
CA SER A 236 2.63 7.51 -8.32
C SER A 236 3.86 7.36 -9.19
N THR A 237 3.79 6.50 -10.18
CA THR A 237 4.82 6.39 -11.22
C THR A 237 4.78 7.59 -12.18
N ASP A 238 5.94 8.01 -12.69
CA ASP A 238 6.02 9.18 -13.57
C ASP A 238 5.85 8.79 -15.06
N TYR A 239 6.17 7.55 -15.47
CA TYR A 239 6.05 7.07 -16.87
C TYR A 239 5.95 5.53 -16.95
N PRO A 240 5.28 4.96 -17.98
CA PRO A 240 5.34 3.53 -18.28
C PRO A 240 6.67 3.11 -18.91
N PRO A 241 7.12 1.85 -18.78
CA PRO A 241 6.56 0.79 -17.93
C PRO A 241 7.03 0.86 -16.48
N LEU A 242 6.30 0.20 -15.57
CA LEU A 242 6.61 0.03 -14.14
C LEU A 242 7.83 -0.89 -13.92
N ASN A 243 8.99 -0.49 -14.41
CA ASN A 243 10.22 -1.30 -14.35
C ASN A 243 11.41 -0.53 -13.77
N TYR A 244 11.19 0.72 -13.35
CA TYR A 244 12.18 1.54 -12.65
C TYR A 244 11.73 1.72 -11.20
N VAL A 245 12.57 1.26 -10.27
CA VAL A 245 12.41 1.49 -8.83
C VAL A 245 13.51 2.47 -8.42
N PRO A 246 13.22 3.77 -8.25
CA PRO A 246 14.20 4.70 -7.72
C PRO A 246 14.55 4.34 -6.28
N ASP A 247 15.79 4.62 -5.86
CA ASP A 247 16.19 4.40 -4.47
C ASP A 247 15.46 5.38 -3.55
N VAL A 248 14.57 4.85 -2.70
CA VAL A 248 13.79 5.61 -1.73
C VAL A 248 14.68 6.43 -0.79
N LYS A 249 15.90 5.96 -0.49
CA LYS A 249 16.85 6.65 0.41
C LYS A 249 17.36 7.96 -0.18
N THR A 250 17.42 8.07 -1.50
CA THR A 250 17.81 9.30 -2.21
C THR A 250 16.65 10.24 -2.49
N SER A 251 15.43 9.85 -2.10
CA SER A 251 14.21 10.60 -2.33
C SER A 251 13.80 11.48 -1.15
N LEU A 252 12.68 12.18 -1.30
CA LEU A 252 12.02 12.92 -0.22
C LEU A 252 11.64 12.06 1.00
N PHE A 253 11.60 10.74 0.84
CA PHE A 253 11.27 9.79 1.91
C PHE A 253 12.49 9.24 2.64
N GLY A 254 13.72 9.51 2.20
CA GLY A 254 14.91 8.82 2.69
C GLY A 254 15.15 8.93 4.20
N ASN A 255 14.71 10.05 4.81
CA ASN A 255 14.82 10.30 6.24
C ASN A 255 13.54 9.95 7.03
N LEU A 256 12.52 9.38 6.39
CA LEU A 256 11.24 9.02 7.01
C LEU A 256 11.22 7.54 7.39
N LYS A 257 10.39 7.18 8.37
CA LYS A 257 10.23 5.81 8.91
C LYS A 257 9.90 4.80 7.80
N VAL A 258 9.11 5.17 6.79
CA VAL A 258 8.79 4.25 5.67
C VAL A 258 10.03 3.79 4.88
N ALA A 259 11.09 4.61 4.80
CA ALA A 259 12.31 4.26 4.06
C ALA A 259 13.17 3.22 4.79
N ARG A 260 12.88 2.95 6.07
CA ARG A 260 13.52 1.84 6.83
C ARG A 260 13.11 0.47 6.28
N PHE A 261 11.96 0.39 5.62
CA PHE A 261 11.44 -0.83 5.02
C PHE A 261 11.87 -0.92 3.56
N GLU A 262 13.14 -1.26 3.31
CA GLU A 262 13.67 -1.40 1.95
C GLU A 262 12.84 -2.36 1.10
N TRP A 263 12.39 -3.45 1.72
CA TRP A 263 11.53 -4.43 1.09
C TRP A 263 10.21 -3.78 0.61
N PHE A 264 9.58 -2.97 1.46
CA PHE A 264 8.32 -2.30 1.14
C PHE A 264 8.51 -1.28 0.02
N ALA A 265 9.59 -0.50 0.10
CA ALA A 265 9.94 0.47 -0.94
C ALA A 265 10.11 -0.20 -2.31
N LYS A 266 10.79 -1.36 -2.39
CA LYS A 266 10.96 -2.10 -3.66
C LYS A 266 9.63 -2.48 -4.32
N LEU A 267 8.61 -2.81 -3.53
CA LEU A 267 7.30 -3.23 -4.05
C LEU A 267 6.36 -2.08 -4.40
N TYR A 268 6.41 -0.99 -3.64
CA TYR A 268 5.36 0.03 -3.66
C TYR A 268 5.84 1.41 -4.11
N TYR A 269 7.12 1.75 -3.92
CA TYR A 269 7.62 3.09 -4.24
C TYR A 269 7.69 3.33 -5.75
N LYS A 270 6.95 4.34 -6.23
CA LYS A 270 6.82 4.71 -7.65
C LYS A 270 6.31 3.56 -8.54
N GLN A 271 5.61 2.59 -7.96
CA GLN A 271 5.15 1.37 -8.64
C GLN A 271 3.65 1.35 -9.00
N TRP A 272 2.90 2.44 -8.83
CA TRP A 272 1.45 2.41 -8.99
C TRP A 272 0.93 3.58 -9.84
N PRO A 273 -0.03 3.32 -10.76
CA PRO A 273 -0.88 4.36 -11.29
C PRO A 273 -1.81 4.84 -10.16
N VAL A 274 -1.79 6.14 -9.87
CA VAL A 274 -2.64 6.75 -8.84
C VAL A 274 -3.54 7.77 -9.50
N ILE A 275 -4.80 7.80 -9.07
CA ILE A 275 -5.76 8.85 -9.39
C ILE A 275 -6.08 9.58 -8.10
N HIS A 276 -5.75 10.86 -8.00
CA HIS A 276 -6.05 11.67 -6.81
C HIS A 276 -7.01 12.79 -7.20
N ILE A 277 -8.13 12.90 -6.49
CA ILE A 277 -9.10 13.98 -6.70
C ILE A 277 -9.65 14.50 -5.36
N SER A 278 -9.77 15.82 -5.26
CA SER A 278 -10.40 16.49 -4.13
C SER A 278 -11.69 17.19 -4.57
N PHE A 279 -12.75 16.99 -3.80
CA PHE A 279 -14.04 17.69 -4.01
C PHE A 279 -14.23 18.89 -3.07
N LYS A 280 -13.14 19.40 -2.49
CA LYS A 280 -13.16 20.58 -1.65
C LYS A 280 -13.59 21.83 -2.43
N ASP A 281 -14.28 22.74 -1.73
CA ASP A 281 -14.64 24.08 -2.20
C ASP A 281 -15.53 24.12 -3.47
N LEU A 282 -16.29 23.05 -3.76
CA LEU A 282 -17.33 23.08 -4.79
C LEU A 282 -18.42 24.10 -4.41
N ARG A 283 -18.80 24.95 -5.36
CA ARG A 283 -19.82 26.00 -5.14
C ARG A 283 -21.21 25.37 -4.99
N SER A 284 -21.97 25.88 -4.03
CA SER A 284 -23.23 25.28 -3.55
C SER A 284 -24.48 26.12 -3.81
N LYS A 285 -24.43 27.07 -4.77
CA LYS A 285 -25.57 27.93 -5.08
C LYS A 285 -26.72 27.18 -5.77
N SER A 286 -26.42 26.20 -6.61
CA SER A 286 -27.38 25.31 -7.28
C SER A 286 -26.66 24.04 -7.74
N TRP A 287 -27.42 23.03 -8.17
CA TRP A 287 -26.87 21.81 -8.75
C TRP A 287 -26.03 22.09 -10.00
N GLU A 288 -26.50 22.96 -10.89
CA GLU A 288 -25.83 23.27 -12.16
C GLU A 288 -24.45 23.89 -11.92
N ILE A 289 -24.36 24.80 -10.94
CA ILE A 289 -23.08 25.43 -10.57
C ILE A 289 -22.11 24.41 -9.97
N MET A 290 -22.59 23.53 -9.08
CA MET A 290 -21.77 22.47 -8.51
C MET A 290 -21.31 21.47 -9.59
N GLN A 291 -22.20 21.14 -10.52
CA GLN A 291 -21.91 20.22 -11.62
C GLN A 291 -20.82 20.78 -12.54
N GLU A 292 -20.83 22.09 -12.85
CA GLU A 292 -19.75 22.72 -13.62
C GLU A 292 -18.40 22.66 -12.87
N ASP A 293 -18.38 22.87 -11.56
CA ASP A 293 -17.15 22.74 -10.77
C ASP A 293 -16.62 21.29 -10.73
N ILE A 294 -17.52 20.31 -10.69
CA ILE A 294 -17.16 18.88 -10.78
C ILE A 294 -16.55 18.57 -12.15
N LYS A 295 -17.18 19.04 -13.25
CA LYS A 295 -16.66 18.86 -14.61
C LYS A 295 -15.28 19.49 -14.76
N GLU A 296 -15.09 20.70 -14.22
CA GLU A 296 -13.79 21.37 -14.21
C GLU A 296 -12.74 20.52 -13.49
N ARG A 297 -13.06 20.01 -12.29
CA ARG A 297 -12.14 19.17 -11.51
C ARG A 297 -11.72 17.91 -12.26
N ILE A 298 -12.69 17.23 -12.88
CA ILE A 298 -12.45 16.03 -13.68
C ILE A 298 -11.63 16.36 -14.93
N SER A 299 -11.91 17.50 -15.58
CA SER A 299 -11.16 17.97 -16.74
C SER A 299 -9.68 18.20 -16.42
N VAL A 300 -9.39 18.86 -15.29
CA VAL A 300 -8.02 19.08 -14.80
C VAL A 300 -7.32 17.75 -14.50
N LEU A 301 -8.02 16.83 -13.83
CA LEU A 301 -7.49 15.47 -13.60
C LEU A 301 -7.14 14.75 -14.92
N TYR A 302 -8.00 14.85 -15.94
CA TYR A 302 -7.69 14.28 -17.26
C TYR A 302 -6.52 15.00 -17.94
N GLU A 303 -6.33 16.28 -17.70
CA GLU A 303 -5.20 17.05 -18.24
C GLU A 303 -3.86 16.56 -17.67
N GLU A 304 -3.81 16.25 -16.36
CA GLU A 304 -2.65 15.64 -15.69
C GLU A 304 -2.26 14.30 -16.36
N HIS A 305 -3.25 13.58 -16.90
CA HIS A 305 -3.06 12.31 -17.59
C HIS A 305 -3.09 12.42 -19.12
N LYS A 306 -2.89 13.61 -19.70
CA LYS A 306 -2.93 13.80 -21.18
C LYS A 306 -1.93 12.94 -21.95
N TYR A 307 -0.84 12.49 -21.31
CA TYR A 307 0.15 11.58 -21.90
C TYR A 307 -0.46 10.24 -22.34
N LEU A 308 -1.63 9.85 -21.81
CA LEU A 308 -2.35 8.65 -22.23
C LEU A 308 -2.84 8.74 -23.68
N ILE A 309 -3.08 9.95 -24.20
CA ILE A 309 -3.55 10.17 -25.58
C ILE A 309 -2.57 9.57 -26.60
N ASP A 310 -1.27 9.66 -26.33
CA ASP A 310 -0.22 9.13 -27.20
C ASP A 310 -0.13 7.59 -27.12
N SER A 311 -0.56 7.01 -25.99
CA SER A 311 -0.62 5.56 -25.80
C SER A 311 -1.75 4.92 -26.61
N PHE A 312 -2.80 5.67 -26.97
CA PHE A 312 -3.93 5.21 -27.77
C PHE A 312 -3.67 5.41 -29.27
N SER A 313 -2.82 4.55 -29.84
CA SER A 313 -2.36 4.67 -31.22
C SER A 313 -2.96 3.62 -32.18
N LEU A 314 -3.61 2.58 -31.67
CA LEU A 314 -4.21 1.53 -32.50
C LEU A 314 -5.65 1.87 -32.92
N PRO A 315 -6.14 1.39 -34.08
CA PRO A 315 -7.52 1.64 -34.53
C PRO A 315 -8.59 1.23 -33.50
N GLU A 316 -8.35 0.15 -32.74
CA GLU A 316 -9.23 -0.31 -31.67
C GLU A 316 -9.35 0.66 -30.48
N ASP A 317 -8.35 1.52 -30.27
CA ASP A 317 -8.31 2.48 -29.16
C ASP A 317 -8.95 3.84 -29.52
N MET A 318 -9.34 4.06 -30.79
CA MET A 318 -9.83 5.36 -31.26
C MET A 318 -11.05 5.87 -30.48
N ASN A 319 -11.97 4.99 -30.12
CA ASN A 319 -13.14 5.35 -29.30
C ASN A 319 -12.72 5.73 -27.86
N MET A 320 -11.74 5.02 -27.29
CA MET A 320 -11.19 5.34 -25.97
C MET A 320 -10.53 6.72 -25.97
N LYS A 321 -9.73 7.00 -26.99
CA LYS A 321 -9.07 8.30 -27.21
C LYS A 321 -10.07 9.44 -27.38
N ASP A 322 -11.11 9.25 -28.20
CA ASP A 322 -12.16 10.25 -28.42
C ASP A 322 -12.93 10.55 -27.13
N ASN A 323 -13.32 9.52 -26.36
CA ASN A 323 -13.99 9.71 -25.08
C ASN A 323 -13.09 10.42 -24.05
N PHE A 324 -11.79 10.10 -24.01
CA PHE A 324 -10.83 10.81 -23.17
C PHE A 324 -10.77 12.30 -23.52
N ILE A 325 -10.62 12.63 -24.81
CA ILE A 325 -10.52 14.01 -25.30
C ILE A 325 -11.82 14.78 -25.02
N LYS A 326 -12.99 14.15 -25.18
CA LYS A 326 -14.28 14.79 -24.88
C LYS A 326 -14.45 15.15 -23.40
N VAL A 327 -13.98 14.31 -22.48
CA VAL A 327 -13.98 14.63 -21.04
C VAL A 327 -12.96 15.73 -20.74
N LEU A 328 -11.73 15.61 -21.27
CA LEU A 328 -10.66 16.60 -21.13
C LEU A 328 -11.07 18.00 -21.63
N ARG A 329 -11.89 18.08 -22.68
CA ARG A 329 -12.38 19.36 -23.24
C ARG A 329 -13.73 19.80 -22.71
N LYS A 330 -14.34 19.00 -21.82
CA LYS A 330 -15.72 19.19 -21.33
C LYS A 330 -16.78 19.24 -22.45
N GLU A 331 -16.53 18.53 -23.54
CA GLU A 331 -17.41 18.49 -24.73
C GLU A 331 -18.49 17.40 -24.63
N THR A 332 -18.36 16.45 -23.71
CA THR A 332 -19.37 15.41 -23.51
C THR A 332 -20.64 15.96 -22.85
N LYS A 333 -21.79 15.71 -23.48
CA LYS A 333 -23.13 16.03 -22.97
C LYS A 333 -23.76 14.88 -22.19
N ASP A 334 -23.16 13.69 -22.28
CA ASP A 334 -23.65 12.50 -21.62
C ASP A 334 -23.30 12.52 -20.13
N SER A 335 -24.31 12.36 -19.27
CA SER A 335 -24.12 12.35 -17.81
C SER A 335 -23.32 11.13 -17.36
N ALA A 336 -23.40 10.00 -18.06
CA ALA A 336 -22.65 8.80 -17.73
C ALA A 336 -21.14 9.01 -17.91
N SER A 337 -20.72 9.76 -18.94
CA SER A 337 -19.32 10.11 -19.13
C SER A 337 -18.70 10.79 -17.89
N TRP A 338 -19.48 11.62 -17.18
CA TRP A 338 -19.04 12.32 -15.98
C TRP A 338 -19.10 11.44 -14.72
N THR A 339 -20.19 10.69 -14.52
CA THR A 339 -20.32 9.81 -13.35
C THR A 339 -19.33 8.65 -13.38
N TYR A 340 -18.96 8.15 -14.57
CA TYR A 340 -17.98 7.07 -14.74
C TYR A 340 -16.55 7.56 -15.02
N ALA A 341 -16.28 8.88 -14.93
CA ALA A 341 -14.99 9.44 -15.32
C ALA A 341 -13.80 8.79 -14.58
N LEU A 342 -13.87 8.62 -13.26
CA LEU A 342 -12.79 8.00 -12.47
C LEU A 342 -12.56 6.53 -12.85
N SER A 343 -13.64 5.77 -13.05
CA SER A 343 -13.57 4.37 -13.50
C SER A 343 -12.99 4.26 -14.91
N ASN A 344 -13.37 5.17 -15.81
CA ASN A 344 -12.82 5.22 -17.17
C ASN A 344 -11.33 5.57 -17.14
N LEU A 345 -10.91 6.54 -16.34
CA LEU A 345 -9.50 6.88 -16.18
C LEU A 345 -8.68 5.71 -15.63
N ALA A 346 -9.19 4.95 -14.66
CA ALA A 346 -8.53 3.74 -14.17
C ALA A 346 -8.36 2.69 -15.28
N ARG A 347 -9.38 2.50 -16.14
CA ARG A 347 -9.29 1.62 -17.32
C ARG A 347 -8.23 2.10 -18.32
N TYR A 348 -8.14 3.41 -18.54
CA TYR A 348 -7.16 4.03 -19.43
C TYR A 348 -5.73 3.85 -18.92
N LEU A 349 -5.52 4.08 -17.63
CA LEU A 349 -4.25 3.81 -16.96
C LEU A 349 -3.89 2.31 -17.03
N ASN A 350 -4.84 1.42 -16.79
CA ASN A 350 -4.58 -0.02 -16.88
C ASN A 350 -4.12 -0.45 -18.28
N LYS A 351 -4.74 0.06 -19.36
CA LYS A 351 -4.30 -0.21 -20.74
C LYS A 351 -2.86 0.27 -21.00
N CYS A 352 -2.47 1.42 -20.42
CA CYS A 352 -1.13 1.99 -20.60
C CYS A 352 -0.05 1.31 -19.74
N PHE A 353 -0.35 1.04 -18.47
CA PHE A 353 0.63 0.56 -17.48
C PHE A 353 0.56 -0.95 -17.23
N GLY A 354 -0.50 -1.63 -17.65
CA GLY A 354 -0.75 -3.05 -17.35
C GLY A 354 -1.06 -3.34 -15.88
N LYS A 355 -1.38 -2.31 -15.08
CA LYS A 355 -1.60 -2.41 -13.63
C LYS A 355 -2.87 -1.67 -13.21
N SER A 356 -3.58 -2.22 -12.23
CA SER A 356 -4.76 -1.57 -11.65
C SER A 356 -4.37 -0.35 -10.82
N SER A 357 -5.23 0.67 -10.80
CA SER A 357 -4.95 1.96 -10.16
C SER A 357 -5.32 1.98 -8.68
N ILE A 358 -4.64 2.84 -7.93
CA ILE A 358 -5.06 3.28 -6.59
C ILE A 358 -5.80 4.61 -6.74
N ILE A 359 -6.97 4.73 -6.13
CA ILE A 359 -7.80 5.94 -6.22
C ILE A 359 -7.89 6.61 -4.85
N LEU A 360 -7.51 7.88 -4.78
CA LEU A 360 -7.54 8.72 -3.58
C LEU A 360 -8.62 9.80 -3.76
N ILE A 361 -9.61 9.82 -2.87
CA ILE A 361 -10.74 10.76 -2.91
C ILE A 361 -10.73 11.57 -1.61
N ASP A 362 -10.35 12.84 -1.73
CA ASP A 362 -10.33 13.80 -0.64
C ASP A 362 -11.65 14.60 -0.55
N GLU A 363 -12.04 14.93 0.67
CA GLU A 363 -13.28 15.67 0.98
C GLU A 363 -14.50 15.05 0.28
N TYR A 364 -14.61 13.71 0.34
CA TYR A 364 -15.66 12.94 -0.34
C TYR A 364 -17.08 13.36 0.06
N ASP A 365 -17.21 13.90 1.28
CA ASP A 365 -18.44 14.33 1.95
C ASP A 365 -18.79 15.79 1.68
N TRP A 366 -17.84 16.60 1.22
CA TRP A 366 -18.04 18.03 0.95
C TRP A 366 -19.24 18.33 0.03
N PRO A 367 -19.44 17.63 -1.11
CA PRO A 367 -20.57 17.89 -1.98
C PRO A 367 -21.90 17.71 -1.24
N MET A 368 -22.02 16.66 -0.42
CA MET A 368 -23.24 16.34 0.33
C MET A 368 -23.50 17.35 1.44
N GLU A 369 -22.47 17.73 2.19
CA GLU A 369 -22.58 18.73 3.28
C GLU A 369 -23.11 20.07 2.75
N ASN A 370 -22.81 20.39 1.49
CA ASN A 370 -23.10 21.67 0.89
C ASN A 370 -24.29 21.66 -0.10
N ALA A 371 -25.01 20.54 -0.25
CA ALA A 371 -26.10 20.40 -1.23
C ALA A 371 -27.46 20.94 -0.74
N ARG A 372 -27.53 22.20 -0.33
CA ARG A 372 -28.78 22.80 0.20
C ARG A 372 -29.82 23.00 -0.91
N GLY A 373 -30.92 22.24 -0.86
CA GLY A 373 -32.04 22.37 -1.80
C GLY A 373 -31.88 21.57 -3.10
N PHE A 374 -30.81 20.78 -3.25
CA PHE A 374 -30.57 19.92 -4.41
C PHE A 374 -29.81 18.63 -4.03
N TYR A 375 -30.00 18.15 -2.79
CA TYR A 375 -29.31 16.99 -2.25
C TYR A 375 -29.44 15.74 -3.11
N ASP A 376 -30.65 15.44 -3.61
CA ASP A 376 -30.91 14.22 -4.39
C ASP A 376 -30.08 14.16 -5.68
N ASN A 377 -29.92 15.29 -6.38
CA ASN A 377 -29.07 15.37 -7.57
C ASN A 377 -27.61 15.06 -7.26
N VAL A 378 -27.09 15.63 -6.16
CA VAL A 378 -25.71 15.40 -5.71
C VAL A 378 -25.55 13.95 -5.26
N HIS A 379 -26.49 13.43 -4.46
CA HIS A 379 -26.54 12.06 -3.99
C HIS A 379 -26.44 11.07 -5.14
N ASP A 380 -27.31 11.18 -6.15
CA ASP A 380 -27.36 10.26 -7.28
C ASP A 380 -26.06 10.28 -8.11
N PHE A 381 -25.50 11.47 -8.33
CA PHE A 381 -24.25 11.64 -9.06
C PHE A 381 -23.08 10.95 -8.34
N PHE A 382 -22.83 11.29 -7.09
CA PHE A 382 -21.68 10.77 -6.34
C PHE A 382 -21.87 9.33 -5.91
N LYS A 383 -23.09 8.88 -5.64
CA LYS A 383 -23.38 7.45 -5.39
C LYS A 383 -22.98 6.61 -6.59
N THR A 384 -23.30 7.07 -7.81
CA THR A 384 -22.92 6.39 -9.05
C THR A 384 -21.40 6.41 -9.23
N MET A 385 -20.78 7.59 -9.09
CA MET A 385 -19.34 7.75 -9.26
C MET A 385 -18.53 6.90 -8.28
N TYR A 386 -18.80 7.01 -6.99
CA TYR A 386 -18.11 6.25 -5.95
C TYR A 386 -18.38 4.75 -6.11
N SER A 387 -19.57 4.35 -6.58
CA SER A 387 -19.90 2.93 -6.78
C SER A 387 -19.09 2.35 -7.91
N SER A 388 -18.88 3.12 -8.99
CA SER A 388 -18.12 2.68 -10.16
C SER A 388 -16.67 2.34 -9.85
N VAL A 389 -16.09 2.92 -8.80
CA VAL A 389 -14.70 2.66 -8.37
C VAL A 389 -14.61 1.71 -7.18
N ALA A 390 -15.58 1.74 -6.27
CA ALA A 390 -15.56 0.94 -5.05
C ALA A 390 -16.06 -0.51 -5.26
N LYS A 391 -17.00 -0.75 -6.19
CA LYS A 391 -17.53 -2.09 -6.49
C LYS A 391 -16.69 -2.77 -7.57
N GLU A 392 -16.16 -3.97 -7.29
CA GLU A 392 -15.65 -4.99 -8.23
C GLU A 392 -15.05 -4.52 -9.58
N ASN A 393 -14.41 -3.35 -9.59
CA ASN A 393 -13.79 -2.77 -10.78
C ASN A 393 -12.40 -3.36 -10.98
N THR A 394 -12.23 -4.26 -11.95
CA THR A 394 -10.95 -4.95 -12.18
C THR A 394 -9.76 -4.01 -12.44
N TYR A 395 -10.03 -2.77 -12.85
CA TYR A 395 -9.01 -1.73 -13.10
C TYR A 395 -8.61 -0.94 -11.84
N VAL A 396 -9.27 -1.17 -10.71
CA VAL A 396 -8.98 -0.52 -9.43
C VAL A 396 -8.48 -1.58 -8.43
N ASP A 397 -7.34 -1.33 -7.82
CA ASP A 397 -6.78 -2.18 -6.77
C ASP A 397 -7.31 -1.78 -5.39
N LYS A 398 -7.15 -0.51 -5.03
CA LYS A 398 -7.71 0.08 -3.80
C LYS A 398 -8.28 1.48 -4.06
N VAL A 399 -9.32 1.82 -3.30
CA VAL A 399 -9.83 3.18 -3.15
C VAL A 399 -9.77 3.62 -1.70
N LEU A 400 -9.36 4.87 -1.48
CA LEU A 400 -9.33 5.52 -0.19
C LEU A 400 -10.17 6.81 -0.24
N PHE A 401 -11.24 6.82 0.54
CA PHE A 401 -12.04 8.00 0.83
C PHE A 401 -11.56 8.60 2.15
N VAL A 402 -11.30 9.90 2.17
CA VAL A 402 -11.07 10.63 3.42
C VAL A 402 -12.03 11.81 3.54
N GLY A 403 -12.54 12.05 4.75
CA GLY A 403 -13.51 13.11 4.99
C GLY A 403 -13.77 13.34 6.47
N THR A 404 -14.82 14.10 6.77
CA THR A 404 -15.18 14.49 8.15
C THR A 404 -16.45 13.81 8.67
N LEU A 405 -17.41 13.57 7.80
CA LEU A 405 -18.70 12.99 8.13
C LEU A 405 -18.71 11.49 7.81
N PRO A 406 -19.30 10.66 8.66
CA PRO A 406 -19.77 9.33 8.26
C PRO A 406 -21.08 9.51 7.49
N LEU A 407 -21.03 9.76 6.17
CA LEU A 407 -22.24 9.75 5.35
C LEU A 407 -22.88 8.36 5.50
N GLY A 408 -23.99 8.29 6.23
CA GLY A 408 -24.37 7.14 7.06
C GLY A 408 -24.53 5.78 6.37
N GLN A 409 -24.50 4.76 7.21
CA GLN A 409 -24.73 3.33 6.91
C GLN A 409 -26.11 2.99 6.31
N THR A 410 -26.96 3.97 5.97
CA THR A 410 -28.25 3.72 5.33
C THR A 410 -28.45 4.67 4.13
N SER A 411 -28.48 4.10 2.93
CA SER A 411 -28.74 4.66 1.58
C SER A 411 -27.56 5.08 0.69
N PHE A 412 -26.57 5.85 1.20
CA PHE A 412 -25.41 6.27 0.41
C PHE A 412 -24.35 5.18 0.35
N LEU A 413 -23.87 4.72 1.52
CA LEU A 413 -22.86 3.67 1.60
C LEU A 413 -23.41 2.25 1.45
N SER A 414 -24.72 2.01 1.64
CA SER A 414 -25.33 0.71 1.37
C SER A 414 -25.30 0.33 -0.11
N GLY A 415 -25.06 1.31 -0.98
CA GLY A 415 -24.67 1.05 -2.36
C GLY A 415 -23.30 0.39 -2.45
N PHE A 416 -22.34 0.67 -1.57
CA PHE A 416 -20.97 0.15 -1.61
C PHE A 416 -20.83 -1.11 -0.74
N ASN A 417 -21.13 -2.29 -1.28
CA ASN A 417 -21.08 -3.56 -0.55
C ASN A 417 -19.73 -3.92 0.11
N ASN A 418 -18.66 -3.15 -0.11
CA ASN A 418 -17.29 -3.49 0.30
C ASN A 418 -16.49 -2.34 0.96
N VAL A 419 -17.11 -1.21 1.35
CA VAL A 419 -16.39 -0.11 2.03
C VAL A 419 -16.18 -0.44 3.50
N VAL A 420 -14.93 -0.47 3.94
CA VAL A 420 -14.56 -0.59 5.36
C VAL A 420 -14.33 0.80 5.94
N VAL A 421 -15.07 1.11 7.01
CA VAL A 421 -14.97 2.39 7.72
C VAL A 421 -13.96 2.26 8.86
N TYR A 422 -13.01 3.18 8.91
CA TYR A 422 -11.97 3.27 9.94
C TYR A 422 -12.22 4.51 10.81
N PRO A 423 -13.08 4.40 11.85
CA PRO A 423 -13.33 5.50 12.78
C PRO A 423 -12.07 5.81 13.59
N MET A 424 -12.08 6.96 14.28
CA MET A 424 -10.96 7.36 15.15
C MET A 424 -10.90 6.54 16.45
N HIS A 425 -12.06 6.05 16.91
CA HIS A 425 -12.21 5.14 18.04
C HIS A 425 -12.96 3.89 17.56
N GLU A 426 -12.42 2.69 17.83
CA GLU A 426 -13.14 1.42 17.64
C GLU A 426 -13.88 1.00 18.91
N LYS A 427 -14.79 0.03 18.77
CA LYS A 427 -15.67 -0.46 19.83
C LYS A 427 -14.88 -0.91 21.09
N PRO A 428 -15.45 -0.74 22.29
CA PRO A 428 -14.81 -1.10 23.58
C PRO A 428 -14.33 -2.55 23.69
N SER A 429 -14.81 -3.44 22.82
CA SER A 429 -14.49 -4.87 22.79
C SER A 429 -13.14 -5.23 22.15
N CYS A 430 -12.43 -4.27 21.55
CA CYS A 430 -11.15 -4.51 20.89
C CYS A 430 -9.99 -3.98 21.76
N SER A 431 -9.11 -4.86 22.23
CA SER A 431 -7.98 -4.51 23.11
C SER A 431 -6.72 -4.02 22.38
N GLY A 432 -6.80 -3.80 21.06
CA GLY A 432 -5.65 -3.47 20.20
C GLY A 432 -5.73 -2.08 19.57
N ARG A 433 -4.61 -1.62 18.99
CA ARG A 433 -4.52 -0.40 18.19
C ARG A 433 -5.43 -0.53 16.96
N ALA A 434 -6.42 0.36 16.86
CA ALA A 434 -7.27 0.46 15.67
C ALA A 434 -6.44 0.96 14.48
N ILE A 435 -6.70 0.39 13.30
CA ILE A 435 -5.97 0.70 12.07
C ILE A 435 -6.17 2.20 11.75
N PHE A 436 -5.07 2.89 11.42
CA PHE A 436 -4.99 4.33 11.15
C PHE A 436 -5.34 5.27 12.33
N SER A 437 -5.50 4.77 13.55
CA SER A 437 -6.03 5.57 14.68
C SER A 437 -5.15 6.77 15.05
N ASP A 438 -3.84 6.67 14.88
CA ASP A 438 -2.80 7.64 15.25
C ASP A 438 -1.92 8.09 14.06
N THR A 439 -2.26 7.66 12.83
CA THR A 439 -1.60 8.14 11.61
C THR A 439 -2.08 9.52 11.16
N PHE A 440 -3.15 10.02 11.76
CA PHE A 440 -3.70 11.36 11.55
C PHE A 440 -3.73 12.09 12.89
N GLY A 441 -3.44 13.40 12.87
CA GLY A 441 -3.23 14.14 14.10
C GLY A 441 -1.84 13.94 14.71
N PHE A 442 -1.54 14.67 15.78
CA PHE A 442 -0.29 14.52 16.51
C PHE A 442 -0.51 13.78 17.83
N THR A 443 0.35 12.82 18.15
CA THR A 443 0.37 12.15 19.45
C THR A 443 1.05 13.04 20.47
N GLU A 444 0.79 12.84 21.76
CA GLU A 444 1.46 13.63 22.81
C GLU A 444 3.00 13.51 22.75
N ASN A 445 3.52 12.34 22.38
CA ASN A 445 4.97 12.15 22.22
C ASN A 445 5.55 12.99 21.07
N GLU A 446 4.81 13.14 19.96
CA GLU A 446 5.20 14.04 18.87
C GLU A 446 5.15 15.51 19.30
N ILE A 447 4.16 15.90 20.12
CA ILE A 447 4.10 17.25 20.70
C ILE A 447 5.30 17.52 21.60
N LYS A 448 5.67 16.58 22.47
CA LYS A 448 6.86 16.72 23.33
C LYS A 448 8.10 16.99 22.50
N TYR A 449 8.31 16.22 21.44
CA TYR A 449 9.45 16.40 20.54
C TYR A 449 9.43 17.78 19.84
N LEU A 450 8.27 18.24 19.37
CA LEU A 450 8.11 19.58 18.78
C LEU A 450 8.44 20.71 19.79
N LEU A 451 8.04 20.54 21.06
CA LEU A 451 8.33 21.50 22.13
C LEU A 451 9.80 21.46 22.56
N GLU A 452 10.42 20.28 22.57
CA GLU A 452 11.84 20.10 22.90
C GLU A 452 12.74 20.87 21.93
N GLU A 453 12.43 20.82 20.62
CA GLU A 453 13.14 21.61 19.60
C GLU A 453 13.05 23.12 19.85
N LYS A 454 11.90 23.59 20.37
CA LYS A 454 11.67 25.01 20.73
C LYS A 454 12.11 25.37 22.14
N LYS A 455 12.56 24.40 22.95
CA LYS A 455 12.88 24.56 24.38
C LYS A 455 11.69 25.08 25.21
N GLN A 456 10.49 24.55 24.94
CA GLN A 456 9.21 24.99 25.54
C GLN A 456 8.46 23.83 26.22
N ASN A 457 9.18 22.90 26.83
CA ASN A 457 8.60 21.67 27.41
C ASN A 457 7.56 21.95 28.50
N GLU A 458 7.69 23.07 29.20
CA GLU A 458 6.78 23.53 30.24
C GLU A 458 5.36 23.85 29.73
N LYS A 459 5.21 24.08 28.41
CA LYS A 459 3.93 24.43 27.77
C LYS A 459 3.06 23.23 27.39
N LEU A 460 3.53 22.00 27.64
CA LEU A 460 2.78 20.79 27.31
C LEU A 460 1.42 20.72 28.03
N ASP A 461 1.38 21.05 29.32
CA ASP A 461 0.13 21.02 30.10
C ASP A 461 -0.87 22.08 29.61
N GLU A 462 -0.36 23.22 29.12
CA GLU A 462 -1.16 24.28 28.51
C GLU A 462 -1.80 23.79 27.20
N LEU A 463 -1.02 23.17 26.31
CA LEU A 463 -1.51 22.54 25.08
C LEU A 463 -2.49 21.41 25.36
N ARG A 464 -2.26 20.65 26.45
CA ARG A 464 -3.16 19.59 26.90
C ARG A 464 -4.54 20.15 27.27
N LEU A 465 -4.60 21.31 27.93
CA LEU A 465 -5.86 21.92 28.32
C LEU A 465 -6.70 22.37 27.11
N TYR A 466 -6.06 22.88 26.05
CA TYR A 466 -6.76 23.50 24.92
C TYR A 466 -6.97 22.58 23.71
N TYR A 467 -6.04 21.66 23.42
CA TYR A 467 -6.02 20.92 22.16
C TYR A 467 -6.11 19.39 22.31
N ASN A 468 -6.14 18.85 23.54
CA ASN A 468 -6.25 17.41 23.82
C ASN A 468 -7.69 16.86 23.72
N GLY A 469 -8.34 17.10 22.58
CA GLY A 469 -9.77 16.80 22.40
C GLY A 469 -10.10 15.39 21.91
N TYR A 470 -9.11 14.57 21.53
CA TYR A 470 -9.36 13.29 20.86
C TYR A 470 -8.52 12.17 21.45
N ARG A 471 -9.07 10.95 21.42
CA ARG A 471 -8.45 9.76 21.99
C ARG A 471 -8.69 8.54 21.10
N THR A 472 -7.68 7.71 20.90
CA THR A 472 -7.81 6.42 20.22
C THR A 472 -8.48 5.38 21.13
N SER A 473 -8.86 4.22 20.56
CA SER A 473 -9.38 3.08 21.34
C SER A 473 -8.40 2.57 22.40
N THR A 474 -7.10 2.70 22.16
CA THR A 474 -6.03 2.31 23.10
C THR A 474 -5.75 3.37 24.16
N GLY A 475 -6.48 4.49 24.13
CA GLY A 475 -6.32 5.56 25.08
C GLY A 475 -5.23 6.59 24.74
N VAL A 476 -4.63 6.52 23.55
CA VAL A 476 -3.63 7.49 23.07
C VAL A 476 -4.30 8.82 22.77
N HIS A 477 -3.75 9.91 23.30
CA HIS A 477 -4.20 11.26 23.04
C HIS A 477 -3.74 11.77 21.68
N ILE A 478 -4.68 12.32 20.91
CA ILE A 478 -4.44 12.86 19.57
C ILE A 478 -4.86 14.33 19.53
N TYR A 479 -3.93 15.16 19.08
CA TYR A 479 -4.04 16.62 19.01
C TYR A 479 -4.28 17.06 17.57
N ASN A 480 -5.00 18.17 17.40
CA ASN A 480 -5.20 18.79 16.10
C ASN A 480 -3.89 19.42 15.59
N PRO A 481 -3.32 18.96 14.46
CA PRO A 481 -2.05 19.47 13.92
C PRO A 481 -2.07 20.97 13.66
N HIS A 482 -3.15 21.49 13.06
CA HIS A 482 -3.23 22.92 12.76
C HIS A 482 -3.22 23.77 14.03
N SER A 483 -3.93 23.38 15.08
CA SER A 483 -3.91 24.11 16.35
C SER A 483 -2.51 24.13 16.97
N VAL A 484 -1.83 22.99 16.97
CA VAL A 484 -0.46 22.87 17.50
C VAL A 484 0.52 23.69 16.67
N ILE A 485 0.51 23.55 15.34
CA ILE A 485 1.41 24.31 14.46
C ILE A 485 1.14 25.81 14.57
N SER A 486 -0.13 26.24 14.65
CA SER A 486 -0.48 27.65 14.84
C SER A 486 0.05 28.20 16.17
N TYR A 487 0.01 27.39 17.22
CA TYR A 487 0.62 27.73 18.50
C TYR A 487 2.14 27.86 18.38
N LEU A 488 2.82 26.88 17.78
CA LEU A 488 4.29 26.89 17.64
C LEU A 488 4.80 28.05 16.77
N ASP A 489 3.98 28.49 15.80
CA ASP A 489 4.28 29.64 14.94
C ASP A 489 4.11 30.98 15.67
N LYS A 490 3.00 31.14 16.41
CA LYS A 490 2.61 32.43 17.03
C LYS A 490 3.06 32.59 18.48
N ASP A 491 3.49 31.51 19.11
CA ASP A 491 3.78 31.41 20.54
C ASP A 491 2.59 31.78 21.46
N GLU A 492 1.36 31.64 20.95
CA GLU A 492 0.12 32.06 21.63
C GLU A 492 -0.96 30.96 21.56
N ILE A 493 -1.61 30.67 22.68
CA ILE A 493 -2.81 29.82 22.70
C ILE A 493 -4.02 30.62 22.22
N ASP A 494 -4.70 30.09 21.22
CA ASP A 494 -5.95 30.66 20.71
C ASP A 494 -6.85 29.54 20.15
N ASN A 495 -8.10 29.88 19.87
CA ASN A 495 -9.09 29.01 19.28
C ASN A 495 -8.87 28.82 17.77
N TYR A 496 -7.70 28.28 17.40
CA TYR A 496 -7.33 28.06 16.01
C TYR A 496 -8.30 27.14 15.24
N TRP A 497 -9.09 26.32 15.95
CA TRP A 497 -10.11 25.44 15.39
C TRP A 497 -11.43 26.16 15.02
N ILE A 498 -11.79 27.26 15.69
CA ILE A 498 -13.10 27.95 15.52
C ILE A 498 -13.23 28.61 14.15
N ASN A 499 -12.12 29.00 13.52
CA ASN A 499 -12.11 29.64 12.20
C ASN A 499 -12.35 28.66 11.03
N SER A 500 -12.75 27.41 11.30
CA SER A 500 -12.97 26.36 10.30
C SER A 500 -14.45 26.16 9.90
N GLY A 501 -15.14 27.23 9.50
CA GLY A 501 -16.37 27.19 8.68
C GLY A 501 -17.68 26.63 9.30
N SER A 502 -17.68 25.49 10.00
CA SER A 502 -18.90 24.79 10.47
C SER A 502 -19.48 25.36 11.76
N THR A 503 -18.67 25.99 12.61
CA THR A 503 -19.08 26.63 13.87
C THR A 503 -20.13 27.72 13.65
N LYS A 504 -20.04 28.48 12.56
CA LYS A 504 -21.08 29.47 12.21
C LYS A 504 -22.44 28.81 11.99
N THR A 505 -22.47 27.66 11.32
CA THR A 505 -23.72 26.92 11.06
C THR A 505 -24.28 26.31 12.34
N LEU A 506 -23.45 25.71 13.20
CA LEU A 506 -23.92 25.19 14.50
C LEU A 506 -24.47 26.32 15.38
N VAL A 507 -23.76 27.45 15.50
CA VAL A 507 -24.24 28.60 16.28
C VAL A 507 -25.54 29.16 15.71
N GLU A 508 -25.68 29.26 14.38
CA GLU A 508 -26.92 29.67 13.73
C GLU A 508 -28.07 28.68 13.96
N ILE A 509 -27.80 27.38 13.94
CA ILE A 509 -28.78 26.34 14.25
C ILE A 509 -29.18 26.41 15.72
N LEU A 510 -28.22 26.49 16.64
CA LEU A 510 -28.47 26.61 18.08
C LEU A 510 -29.26 27.88 18.42
N LYS A 511 -29.01 28.99 17.72
CA LYS A 511 -29.81 30.22 17.83
C LYS A 511 -31.26 30.04 17.36
N LYS A 512 -31.52 29.10 16.46
CA LYS A 512 -32.86 28.74 15.96
C LYS A 512 -33.52 27.64 16.78
N CYS A 513 -32.78 26.94 17.64
CA CYS A 513 -33.32 25.92 18.53
C CYS A 513 -34.01 26.56 19.75
N GLY A 514 -35.13 25.96 20.19
CA GLY A 514 -35.83 26.36 21.42
C GLY A 514 -35.04 26.01 22.69
N SER A 515 -35.44 26.58 23.83
CA SER A 515 -34.76 26.40 25.13
C SER A 515 -34.49 24.95 25.51
N GLY A 516 -35.41 24.03 25.18
CA GLY A 516 -35.24 22.60 25.51
C GLY A 516 -34.04 21.91 24.83
N VAL A 517 -33.58 22.36 23.66
CA VAL A 517 -32.35 21.84 23.03
C VAL A 517 -31.12 22.40 23.72
N LYS A 518 -31.17 23.67 24.12
CA LYS A 518 -30.10 24.33 24.87
C LYS A 518 -29.91 23.66 26.24
N ASP A 519 -31.00 23.41 26.98
CA ASP A 519 -30.95 22.75 28.29
C ASP A 519 -30.42 21.32 28.17
N ARG A 520 -30.77 20.58 27.10
CA ARG A 520 -30.22 19.24 26.83
C ARG A 520 -28.73 19.28 26.51
N LEU A 521 -28.27 20.24 25.69
CA LEU A 521 -26.86 20.42 25.41
C LEU A 521 -26.06 20.82 26.66
N GLU A 522 -26.59 21.73 27.46
CA GLU A 522 -26.01 22.10 28.75
C GLU A 522 -25.92 20.87 29.66
N ASN A 523 -26.95 20.04 29.73
CA ASN A 523 -26.92 18.78 30.50
C ASN A 523 -25.89 17.76 29.96
N ILE A 524 -25.71 17.65 28.64
CA ILE A 524 -24.68 16.78 28.03
C ILE A 524 -23.27 17.30 28.38
N ILE A 525 -23.04 18.60 28.27
CA ILE A 525 -21.75 19.24 28.57
C ILE A 525 -21.45 19.15 30.07
N HIS A 526 -22.44 19.40 30.93
CA HIS A 526 -22.29 19.30 32.38
C HIS A 526 -22.08 17.86 32.85
N SER A 527 -22.81 16.87 32.30
CA SER A 527 -22.59 15.46 32.63
C SER A 527 -21.21 14.95 32.23
N HIS A 528 -20.65 15.42 31.10
CA HIS A 528 -19.26 15.12 30.72
C HIS A 528 -18.22 15.79 31.64
N SER A 529 -18.54 16.97 32.17
CA SER A 529 -17.64 17.71 33.08
C SER A 529 -17.48 17.05 34.46
N PHE A 530 -18.48 16.29 34.92
CA PHE A 530 -18.48 15.58 36.20
C PHE A 530 -17.86 14.16 36.13
N CYS A 531 -17.64 13.61 34.93
CA CYS A 531 -17.06 12.27 34.75
C CYS A 531 -15.51 12.27 34.77
N LYS A 532 -14.88 13.18 35.52
CA LYS A 532 -13.42 13.28 35.58
C LYS A 532 -12.74 12.17 36.39
N ASP A 533 -13.45 11.37 37.18
CA ASP A 533 -12.81 10.45 38.13
C ASP A 533 -13.35 9.02 38.23
N LYS A 534 -14.29 8.55 37.39
CA LYS A 534 -14.65 7.12 37.34
C LYS A 534 -15.03 6.67 35.94
N ASP A 535 -14.52 5.49 35.57
CA ASP A 535 -14.74 4.77 34.31
C ASP A 535 -16.17 4.93 33.77
N VAL A 536 -16.30 5.52 32.59
CA VAL A 536 -17.58 5.58 31.88
C VAL A 536 -17.58 4.50 30.81
N VAL A 537 -18.08 3.33 31.19
CA VAL A 537 -18.80 2.44 30.27
C VAL A 537 -20.26 2.51 30.68
N GLU A 538 -21.14 2.52 29.67
CA GLU A 538 -22.61 2.52 29.73
C GLU A 538 -23.30 3.88 29.91
N SER A 539 -23.68 4.48 28.77
CA SER A 539 -25.04 5.00 28.50
C SER A 539 -25.07 6.12 27.43
N VAL A 540 -24.66 5.81 26.20
CA VAL A 540 -25.15 6.56 25.02
C VAL A 540 -25.50 5.54 23.95
N GLY A 541 -26.55 4.75 24.22
CA GLY A 541 -26.90 3.63 23.35
C GLY A 541 -28.13 2.87 23.79
N GLN A 542 -29.12 3.55 24.37
CA GLN A 542 -30.49 3.03 24.46
C GLN A 542 -31.44 4.23 24.42
N ASP A 543 -31.63 4.78 23.23
CA ASP A 543 -32.92 5.39 22.94
C ASP A 543 -33.27 5.15 21.47
N GLU A 544 -34.02 4.07 21.24
CA GLU A 544 -34.70 3.76 19.97
C GLU A 544 -35.91 4.68 19.71
N SER A 545 -35.95 5.87 20.31
CA SER A 545 -37.07 6.80 20.19
C SER A 545 -36.67 8.23 19.79
N VAL A 546 -36.06 8.38 18.61
CA VAL A 546 -36.24 9.64 17.83
C VAL A 546 -36.81 9.32 16.46
N VAL A 547 -38.09 9.00 16.57
CA VAL A 547 -39.19 9.06 15.61
C VAL A 547 -39.02 10.15 14.54
N MET A 548 -39.10 9.69 13.28
CA MET A 548 -39.75 10.32 12.12
C MET A 548 -40.59 11.56 12.43
N VAL A 549 -40.20 12.75 11.97
CA VAL A 549 -41.17 13.81 11.61
C VAL A 549 -40.64 14.64 10.44
N THR A 550 -41.27 14.40 9.27
CA THR A 550 -41.41 15.18 8.01
C THR A 550 -40.24 15.92 7.41
#